data_AF-A0AAP5JP58-F1
#
_entry.id   AF-A0AAP5JP58-F1
#
_cell.length_a   1.000
_cell.length_b   1.000
_cell.length_c   1.000
_cell.angle_alpha   90.00
_cell.angle_beta   90.00
_cell.angle_gamma   90.00
#
_symmetry.space_group_name_H-M   'P 1'
#
loop_
_entity.id
_entity.type
_entity.pdbx_description
1 polymer ?
#
loop_
_entity_poly.entity_id
_entity_poly.type
_entity_poly.pdbx_seq_one_letter_code
_entity_poly.pdbx_strand_id
1 'polypeptide(L)' 'MNKCEYPGCKKAAQETFALVPLCKWHCDAIKEETQLYYGNLSPKYKIHRPMYCKIARLIPWSQVSRKEVTL' A
#
# COMPACT_ATOMS: atom_id res chain seq x y z
N MET A 1 19.00 5.64 -5.12
CA MET A 1 18.20 4.45 -4.75
C MET A 1 17.10 4.90 -3.83
N ASN A 2 15.83 4.73 -4.23
CA ASN A 2 14.70 5.11 -3.38
C ASN A 2 14.64 4.20 -2.15
N LYS A 3 14.22 4.74 -1.01
CA LYS A 3 14.00 3.98 0.22
C LYS A 3 12.60 3.36 0.19
N CYS A 4 12.42 2.25 0.90
CA CYS A 4 11.10 1.69 1.12
C CYS A 4 10.23 2.69 1.91
N GLU A 5 9.07 3.07 1.37
CA GLU A 5 8.17 4.04 2.00
C GLU A 5 7.21 3.42 3.02
N TYR A 6 7.27 2.11 3.21
CA TYR A 6 6.52 1.47 4.30
C TYR A 6 6.94 2.06 5.67
N PRO A 7 5.99 2.48 6.52
CA PRO A 7 6.29 3.15 7.78
C PRO A 7 7.28 2.36 8.66
N GLY A 8 8.38 3.02 9.05
CA GLY A 8 9.42 2.41 9.89
C GLY A 8 10.41 1.50 9.17
N CYS A 9 10.27 1.29 7.86
CA CYS A 9 11.22 0.48 7.09
C CYS A 9 12.47 1.30 6.70
N LYS A 10 13.65 0.72 6.90
CA LYS A 10 14.94 1.32 6.50
C LYS A 10 15.58 0.65 5.29
N LYS A 11 14.94 -0.37 4.70
CA LYS A 11 15.46 -1.12 3.55
C LYS A 11 15.38 -0.28 2.27
N ALA A 12 16.24 -0.59 1.31
CA ALA A 12 16.13 -0.01 -0.04
C ALA A 12 14.83 -0.46 -0.71
N ALA A 13 14.21 0.43 -1.48
CA ALA A 13 13.13 0.04 -2.37
C ALA A 13 13.70 -0.80 -3.51
N GLN A 14 13.00 -1.87 -3.83
CA GLN A 14 13.33 -2.81 -4.90
C GLN A 14 12.19 -2.90 -5.92
N GLU A 15 10.96 -2.63 -5.48
CA GLU A 15 9.76 -2.71 -6.29
C GLU A 15 8.81 -1.55 -5.96
N THR A 16 7.69 -1.49 -6.67
CA THR A 16 6.63 -0.52 -6.40
C THR A 16 5.29 -1.22 -6.28
N PHE A 17 4.46 -0.80 -5.33
CA PHE A 17 3.06 -1.19 -5.25
C PHE A 17 2.19 0.06 -5.33
N ALA A 18 1.29 0.13 -6.32
CA ALA A 18 0.42 1.31 -6.51
C ALA A 18 1.20 2.65 -6.53
N LEU A 19 2.34 2.66 -7.23
CA LEU A 19 3.31 3.78 -7.32
C LEU A 19 4.07 4.12 -6.02
N VAL A 20 3.87 3.36 -4.93
CA VAL A 20 4.63 3.50 -3.69
C VAL A 20 5.88 2.61 -3.76
N PRO A 21 7.11 3.15 -3.67
CA PRO A 21 8.34 2.38 -3.62
C PRO A 21 8.45 1.56 -2.32
N LEU A 22 8.69 0.26 -2.45
CA LEU A 22 8.75 -0.70 -1.35
C LEU A 22 9.94 -1.65 -1.49
N CYS A 23 10.43 -2.17 -0.38
CA CYS A 23 11.32 -3.33 -0.42
C CYS A 23 10.51 -4.59 -0.83
N LYS A 24 11.20 -5.61 -1.34
CA LYS A 24 10.56 -6.82 -1.87
C LYS A 24 9.55 -7.44 -0.89
N TRP A 25 9.95 -7.60 0.37
CA TRP A 25 9.10 -8.20 1.41
C TRP A 25 7.78 -7.46 1.62
N HIS A 26 7.79 -6.13 1.72
CA HIS A 26 6.55 -5.36 1.89
C HIS A 26 5.68 -5.40 0.62
N CYS A 27 6.31 -5.38 -0.55
CA CYS A 27 5.59 -5.47 -1.81
C CYS A 27 4.86 -6.81 -1.93
N ASP A 28 5.54 -7.92 -1.63
CA ASP A 28 4.99 -9.26 -1.70
C ASP A 28 3.87 -9.48 -0.67
N ALA A 29 4.07 -9.04 0.58
CA ALA A 29 3.03 -9.13 1.61
C ALA A 29 1.75 -8.36 1.22
N ILE A 30 1.88 -7.16 0.62
CA ILE A 30 0.73 -6.38 0.19
C ILE A 30 0.04 -7.02 -1.03
N LYS A 31 0.81 -7.63 -1.95
CA LYS A 31 0.24 -8.39 -3.08
C LYS A 31 -0.56 -9.59 -2.58
N GLU A 32 -0.04 -10.34 -1.61
CA GLU A 32 -0.73 -11.48 -1.00
C GLU A 32 -2.04 -11.05 -0.31
N GLU A 33 -1.99 -10.01 0.53
CA GLU A 33 -3.21 -9.42 1.14
C GLU A 33 -4.23 -8.99 0.07
N THR A 34 -3.75 -8.41 -1.02
CA THR A 34 -4.60 -7.92 -2.11
C THR A 34 -5.24 -9.08 -2.87
N GLN A 35 -4.49 -10.15 -3.13
CA GLN A 35 -5.01 -11.36 -3.77
C GLN A 35 -6.06 -12.04 -2.87
N LEU A 36 -5.79 -12.19 -1.59
CA LEU A 36 -6.74 -12.74 -0.61
C LEU A 36 -7.99 -11.87 -0.47
N TYR A 37 -7.83 -10.54 -0.50
CA TYR A 37 -8.95 -9.62 -0.43
C TYR A 37 -9.89 -9.79 -1.63
N TYR A 38 -9.37 -9.75 -2.86
CA TYR A 38 -10.20 -9.88 -4.06
C TYR A 38 -10.68 -11.32 -4.33
N GLY A 39 -10.03 -12.32 -3.75
CA GLY A 39 -10.46 -13.72 -3.85
C GLY A 39 -11.62 -14.13 -2.93
N ASN A 40 -12.01 -13.29 -1.96
CA ASN A 40 -13.07 -13.59 -1.01
C ASN A 40 -14.38 -12.85 -1.36
N LEU A 41 -15.54 -13.51 -1.17
CA LEU A 41 -16.87 -12.95 -1.49
C LEU A 41 -17.40 -11.90 -0.49
N SER A 42 -16.77 -11.75 0.69
CA SER A 42 -17.20 -10.76 1.69
C SER A 42 -16.07 -10.26 2.62
N PRO A 43 -15.00 -9.66 2.07
CA PRO A 43 -13.83 -9.30 2.87
C PRO A 43 -14.05 -7.98 3.61
N LYS A 44 -13.95 -8.02 4.95
CA LYS A 44 -13.85 -6.80 5.78
C LYS A 44 -12.50 -6.11 5.54
N TYR A 45 -12.51 -5.02 4.76
CA TYR A 45 -11.33 -4.29 4.26
C TYR A 45 -10.17 -4.09 5.26
N LYS A 46 -10.46 -3.63 6.48
CA LYS A 46 -9.41 -3.38 7.49
C LYS A 46 -8.86 -4.64 8.16
N ILE A 47 -9.60 -5.75 8.12
CA ILE A 47 -9.18 -7.02 8.71
C ILE A 47 -8.25 -7.77 7.76
N HIS A 48 -8.53 -7.72 6.45
CA HIS A 48 -7.79 -8.50 5.46
C HIS A 48 -6.60 -7.76 4.83
N ARG A 49 -6.48 -6.43 5.01
CA ARG A 49 -5.44 -5.64 4.35
C ARG A 49 -4.63 -4.71 5.29
N PRO A 50 -4.12 -5.19 6.44
CA PRO A 50 -3.40 -4.34 7.39
C PRO A 50 -2.12 -3.72 6.81
N MET A 51 -1.36 -4.41 5.96
CA MET A 51 -0.18 -3.85 5.30
C MET A 51 -0.56 -2.79 4.27
N TYR A 52 -1.53 -3.08 3.41
CA TYR A 52 -2.01 -2.10 2.43
C TYR A 52 -2.52 -0.82 3.13
N CYS A 53 -3.27 -0.96 4.23
CA CYS A 53 -3.82 0.19 4.97
C CYS A 53 -2.74 1.18 5.44
N LYS A 54 -1.54 0.69 5.75
CA LYS A 54 -0.40 1.54 6.19
C LYS A 54 0.18 2.39 5.06
N ILE A 55 0.15 1.89 3.82
CA ILE A 55 0.64 2.63 2.65
C ILE A 55 -0.47 3.35 1.88
N ALA A 56 -1.74 3.07 2.18
CA ALA A 56 -2.89 3.60 1.44
C ALA A 56 -2.94 5.15 1.42
N ARG A 57 -2.28 5.83 2.36
CA ARG A 57 -2.19 7.30 2.37
C ARG A 57 -1.10 7.86 1.45
N LEU A 58 -0.15 7.01 1.05
CA LEU A 58 0.98 7.35 0.18
C LEU A 58 0.64 7.13 -1.30
N ILE A 59 -0.39 6.32 -1.57
CA ILE A 59 -0.86 6.05 -2.93
C ILE A 59 -1.44 7.33 -3.56
N PRO A 60 -0.97 7.78 -4.73
CA PRO A 60 -1.31 9.10 -5.29
C PRO A 60 -2.82 9.35 -5.43
N TRP A 61 -3.59 8.42 -6.00
CA TRP A 61 -5.04 8.59 -6.14
C TRP A 61 -5.80 8.54 -4.80
N SER A 62 -5.21 7.96 -3.76
CA SER A 62 -5.77 8.00 -2.40
C SER A 62 -5.53 9.34 -1.71
N GLN A 63 -4.65 10.19 -2.25
CA GLN A 63 -4.45 11.57 -1.83
C GLN A 63 -5.37 12.51 -2.61
N VAL A 64 -5.59 12.28 -3.91
CA VAL A 64 -6.55 13.03 -4.73
C VAL A 64 -7.97 12.93 -4.16
N SER A 65 -8.38 11.73 -3.73
CA SER A 65 -9.69 11.50 -3.09
C SER A 65 -9.82 12.08 -1.67
N ARG A 66 -8.71 12.54 -1.06
CA ARG A 66 -8.68 13.13 0.29
C ARG A 66 -8.43 14.63 0.34
N LYS A 67 -8.04 15.27 -0.76
CA LYS A 67 -8.05 16.74 -0.90
C LYS A 67 -9.48 17.13 -1.31
N GLU A 68 -10.27 17.84 -0.50
CA GLU A 68 -10.04 19.25 -0.11
C GLU A 68 -9.38 20.02 -1.26
N VAL A 69 -10.15 20.14 -2.36
CA VAL A 69 -9.84 21.02 -3.46
C VAL A 69 -9.81 22.44 -2.91
N THR A 70 -8.62 22.97 -2.65
CA THR A 70 -8.45 24.42 -2.66
C THR A 70 -8.43 24.80 -4.13
N LEU A 71 -9.61 25.22 -4.63
CA LEU A 71 -9.75 25.96 -5.87
C LEU A 71 -9.03 27.31 -5.74
#